data_AF-A0A836RLY7-F1
#
_entry.id   AF-A0A836RLY7-F1
#
_cell.length_a   1.000
_cell.length_b   1.000
_cell.length_c   1.000
_cell.angle_alpha   90.00
_cell.angle_beta   90.00
_cell.angle_gamma   90.00
#
_symmetry.space_group_name_H-M   'P 1'
#
loop_
_entity.id
_entity.type
_entity.pdbx_description
1 polymer ?
#
loop_
_entity_poly.entity_id
_entity_poly.type
_entity_poly.pdbx_seq_one_letter_code
_entity_poly.pdbx_strand_id
1 'polypeptide(L)' 'GLSAGIFTVDLHRAMHFAQEVESGNLHVNWSSQWRADLMPYGGIKDSGLGKEGPRYTIREMTEEKMVVVHLKS' A
#
# COMPACT_ATOMS: atom_id res chain seq x y z
N GLY A 1 10.54 -6.67 -2.84
CA GLY A 1 9.45 -7.33 -2.10
C GLY A 1 8.63 -6.33 -1.30
N LEU A 2 9.10 -5.97 -0.10
CA LEU A 2 8.31 -5.17 0.85
C LEU A 2 8.41 -3.65 0.63
N SER A 3 9.62 -3.11 0.75
CA SER A 3 9.89 -1.67 0.64
C SER A 3 11.24 -1.46 -0.06
N ALA A 4 11.36 -0.38 -0.83
CA ALA A 4 12.57 0.03 -1.53
C ALA A 4 12.86 1.52 -1.30
N GLY A 5 14.12 1.92 -1.48
CA GLY A 5 14.54 3.31 -1.42
C GLY A 5 15.55 3.62 -2.52
N ILE A 6 15.41 4.77 -3.18
CA ILE A 6 16.38 5.27 -4.17
C ILE A 6 16.84 6.67 -3.79
N PHE A 7 18.15 6.91 -3.82
CA PHE A 7 18.74 8.23 -3.59
C PHE A 7 19.26 8.77 -4.92
N THR A 8 18.65 9.85 -5.41
CA THR A 8 18.99 10.46 -6.69
C THR A 8 18.49 11.91 -6.75
N VAL A 9 19.26 12.76 -7.42
CA VAL A 9 18.85 14.13 -7.79
C VAL A 9 18.16 14.20 -9.15
N ASP A 10 18.25 13.12 -9.94
CA ASP A 10 17.64 12.98 -11.25
C ASP A 10 16.25 12.35 -11.11
N LEU A 11 15.22 13.15 -11.42
CA LEU A 11 13.82 12.73 -11.35
C LEU A 11 13.47 11.68 -12.41
N HIS A 12 14.07 11.72 -13.61
CA HIS A 12 13.83 10.72 -14.63
C HIS A 12 14.30 9.33 -14.17
N ARG A 13 15.47 9.27 -13.52
CA ARG A 13 15.96 8.01 -12.92
C ARG A 13 15.08 7.53 -11.78
N ALA A 14 14.58 8.44 -10.93
CA ALA A 14 13.66 8.08 -9.86
C ALA A 14 12.37 7.47 -10.42
N MET A 15 11.79 8.08 -11.45
CA MET A 15 10.55 7.62 -12.08
C MET A 15 10.72 6.32 -12.86
N HIS A 16 11.85 6.15 -13.57
CA HIS A 16 12.17 4.89 -14.24
C HIS A 16 12.29 3.75 -13.22
N PHE A 17 13.05 3.97 -12.14
CA PHE A 17 13.19 2.99 -11.08
C PHE A 17 11.85 2.65 -10.41
N ALA A 18 10.97 3.65 -10.21
CA ALA A 18 9.64 3.44 -9.65
C ALA A 18 8.75 2.53 -10.49
N GLN A 19 8.97 2.47 -11.81
CA GLN A 19 8.21 1.59 -12.71
C GLN A 19 8.75 0.15 -12.72
N GLU A 20 10.06 -0.02 -12.56
CA GLU A 20 10.70 -1.34 -12.63
C GLU A 20 10.79 -2.05 -11.28
N VAL A 21 10.83 -1.29 -10.18
CA VAL A 21 11.07 -1.88 -8.86
C VAL A 21 9.88 -2.69 -8.38
N GLU A 22 10.11 -3.97 -8.16
CA GLU A 22 9.14 -4.89 -7.59
C GLU A 22 9.11 -4.76 -6.06
N SER A 23 8.42 -3.73 -5.57
CA SER A 23 8.24 -3.49 -4.14
C SER A 23 6.83 -2.96 -3.81
N GLY A 24 6.40 -3.23 -2.59
CA GLY A 24 5.15 -2.72 -2.07
C GLY A 24 5.12 -1.21 -1.89
N ASN A 25 6.26 -0.62 -1.52
CA ASN A 25 6.46 0.80 -1.30
C ASN A 25 7.84 1.23 -1.81
N LEU A 26 7.94 2.44 -2.32
CA LEU A 26 9.20 3.06 -2.73
C LEU A 26 9.31 4.46 -2.12
N HIS A 27 10.45 4.77 -1.52
CA HIS A 27 10.80 6.13 -1.13
C HIS A 27 11.93 6.69 -2.01
N VAL A 28 11.77 7.93 -2.46
CA VAL A 28 12.82 8.67 -3.16
C VAL A 28 13.47 9.63 -2.17
N ASN A 29 14.79 9.57 -2.06
CA ASN A 29 15.61 10.35 -1.15
C ASN A 29 15.25 10.18 0.33
N TRP A 30 14.77 8.99 0.70
CA TRP A 30 14.52 8.63 2.09
C TRP A 30 14.74 7.14 2.34
N SER A 31 14.91 6.76 3.61
CA SER A 31 15.04 5.35 4.00
C SER A 31 13.71 4.60 3.85
N SER A 32 13.77 3.29 3.63
CA SER A 32 12.60 2.40 3.53
C SER A 32 11.77 2.26 4.82
N GLN A 33 12.21 2.89 5.92
CA GLN A 33 11.59 2.81 7.25
C GLN A 33 10.50 3.85 7.48
N TRP A 34 10.40 4.88 6.63
CA TRP A 34 9.38 5.91 6.82
C TRP A 34 7.98 5.33 6.63
N ARG A 35 7.05 5.75 7.48
CA ARG A 35 5.65 5.35 7.39
C ARG A 35 4.79 6.49 7.91
N ALA A 36 3.63 6.66 7.28
CA ALA A 36 2.53 7.40 7.86
C ALA A 36 1.42 6.41 8.24
N ASP A 37 0.67 6.69 9.30
CA ASP A 37 -0.34 5.76 9.83
C ASP A 37 -1.43 5.41 8.81
N LEU A 38 -1.75 6.34 7.92
CA LEU A 38 -2.75 6.16 6.86
C LEU A 38 -2.17 5.55 5.57
N MET A 39 -0.85 5.39 5.49
CA MET A 39 -0.19 4.92 4.28
C MET A 39 -0.49 3.43 4.06
N PRO A 40 -0.85 3.01 2.83
CA PRO A 40 -0.88 1.60 2.50
C PRO A 40 0.52 1.00 2.65
N TYR A 41 0.68 -0.04 3.47
CA TYR A 41 1.95 -0.72 3.65
C TYR A 41 1.79 -2.21 3.45
N GLY A 42 2.57 -2.84 2.58
CA GLY A 42 2.43 -4.28 2.36
C GLY A 42 3.22 -4.71 1.15
N GLY A 43 3.81 -5.89 1.23
CA GLY A 43 4.74 -6.39 0.23
C GLY A 43 4.07 -6.98 -0.99
N ILE A 44 4.89 -7.32 -1.98
CA ILE A 44 4.51 -8.16 -3.11
C ILE A 44 5.38 -9.42 -3.14
N LYS A 45 4.94 -10.47 -3.85
CA LYS A 45 5.61 -11.78 -3.90
C LYS A 45 5.62 -12.46 -2.52
N ASP A 46 6.74 -13.03 -2.12
CA ASP A 46 6.89 -13.74 -0.84
C ASP A 46 6.83 -12.83 0.40
N SER A 47 6.72 -11.51 0.20
CA SER A 47 6.64 -10.53 1.29
C SER A 47 5.22 -10.23 1.79
N GLY A 48 4.23 -11.02 1.35
CA GLY A 48 2.86 -11.01 1.88
C GLY A 48 1.79 -10.74 0.82
N LEU A 49 0.54 -11.02 1.19
CA LEU A 49 -0.68 -10.70 0.43
C LEU A 49 -1.40 -9.58 1.17
N GLY A 50 -1.80 -8.53 0.44
CA GLY A 50 -2.60 -7.44 1.01
C GLY A 50 -1.83 -6.14 1.28
N LYS A 51 -2.54 -5.16 1.83
CA LYS A 51 -1.98 -3.87 2.26
C LYS A 51 -2.53 -3.54 3.66
N GLU A 52 -1.63 -3.29 4.59
CA GLU A 52 -1.91 -2.72 5.90
C GLU A 52 -2.19 -1.22 5.80
N GLY A 53 -2.90 -0.70 6.80
CA GLY A 53 -3.31 0.70 6.91
C GLY A 53 -4.81 0.77 7.19
N PRO A 54 -5.31 1.69 8.03
CA PRO A 54 -6.67 1.63 8.58
C PRO A 54 -7.77 1.35 7.56
N ARG A 55 -7.75 2.02 6.40
CA ARG A 55 -8.73 1.81 5.31
C ARG A 55 -8.66 0.42 4.69
N TYR A 56 -7.46 -0.12 4.50
CA TYR A 56 -7.22 -1.40 3.85
C TYR A 56 -7.47 -2.55 4.82
N THR A 57 -7.01 -2.41 6.07
CA THR A 57 -7.28 -3.35 7.16
C THR A 57 -8.77 -3.48 7.44
N ILE A 58 -9.56 -2.39 7.42
CA ILE A 58 -11.02 -2.48 7.53
C ILE A 58 -11.58 -3.39 6.43
N ARG A 59 -11.13 -3.26 5.18
CA ARG A 59 -11.61 -4.08 4.07
C ARG A 59 -11.18 -5.55 4.17
N GLU A 60 -9.98 -5.82 4.66
CA GLU A 60 -9.46 -7.19 4.81
C GLU A 60 -10.03 -7.91 6.04
N MET A 61 -10.38 -7.18 7.09
CA MET A 61 -10.82 -7.76 8.37
C MET A 61 -12.34 -7.65 8.61
N THR A 62 -13.11 -7.10 7.66
CA THR A 62 -14.57 -7.01 7.77
C THR A 62 -15.25 -7.57 6.53
N GLU A 63 -16.45 -8.10 6.73
CA GLU A 63 -17.32 -8.60 5.65
C GLU A 63 -18.49 -7.64 5.45
N GLU A 64 -18.81 -7.35 4.19
CA GLU A 64 -19.94 -6.50 3.86
C GLU A 64 -21.26 -7.27 4.03
N LYS A 65 -22.17 -6.74 4.86
CA LYS A 65 -23.51 -7.29 5.04
C LYS A 65 -24.55 -6.35 4.44
N MET A 66 -25.18 -6.76 3.34
CA MET A 66 -26.36 -6.09 2.82
C MET A 66 -27.56 -6.36 3.72
N VAL A 67 -28.28 -5.31 4.11
CA VAL A 67 -29.53 -5.40 4.87
C VAL A 67 -30.63 -4.67 4.09
N VAL A 68 -31.70 -5.39 3.76
CA VAL A 68 -32.89 -4.84 3.10
C VAL A 68 -34.06 -4.95 4.07
N VAL A 69 -34.77 -3.85 4.32
CA VAL A 69 -35.90 -3.79 5.25
C VAL A 69 -37.16 -3.41 4.48
N HIS A 70 -38.17 -4.29 4.50
CA HIS A 70 -39.51 -4.00 3.99
C HIS A 70 -40.44 -3.71 5.17
N LEU A 71 -40.97 -2.49 5.25
CA LEU A 71 -41.94 -2.09 6.26
C LEU A 71 -43.36 -2.26 5.70
N LYS A 72 -44.31 -2.68 6.55
CA LYS A 72 -45.73 -2.66 6.19
C LYS A 72 -46.28 -1.25 6.34
N SER A 73 -47.01 -0.78 5.33
CA SER A 73 -47.89 0.41 5.42
C SER A 73 -49.12 0.10 6.25
#